data_AF-A0A6G4G6T0-F1
#
_entry.id   AF-A0A6G4G6T0-F1
#
_cell.length_a   1.000
_cell.length_b   1.000
_cell.length_c   1.000
_cell.angle_alpha   90.00
_cell.angle_beta   90.00
_cell.angle_gamma   90.00
#
_symmetry.space_group_name_H-M   'P 1'
#
loop_
_entity.id
_entity.type
_entity.pdbx_description
1 polymer ?
#
loop_
_entity_poly.entity_id
_entity_poly.type
_entity_poly.pdbx_seq_one_letter_code
_entity_poly.pdbx_strand_id
1 'polypeptide(L)'
;ETAEYVKEKYSTIEKRVKALIQKVAIVRYRAFDDVGSDLSYSIAFLDNDNSGVILTSIFGRNESTTYAKPIDKGISRYDLSDEEKQVLENCINNVNEN
;
A
#
# COMPACT_ATOMS: atom_id res chain seq x y z
N GLU A 1 -9.72 -33.23 -22.45
CA GLU A 1 -9.39 -33.49 -21.04
C GLU A 1 -8.16 -32.69 -20.57
N THR A 2 -6.98 -32.87 -21.18
CA THR A 2 -5.76 -32.13 -20.78
C THR A 2 -5.86 -30.61 -20.95
N ALA A 3 -6.51 -30.11 -22.02
CA ALA A 3 -6.68 -28.68 -22.25
C ALA A 3 -7.61 -28.02 -21.21
N GLU A 4 -8.67 -28.72 -20.79
CA GLU A 4 -9.62 -28.26 -19.77
C GLU A 4 -8.90 -28.11 -18.41
N TYR A 5 -8.11 -29.13 -18.05
CA TYR A 5 -7.32 -29.15 -16.81
C TYR A 5 -6.29 -28.02 -16.76
N VAL A 6 -5.56 -27.79 -17.85
CA VAL A 6 -4.57 -26.69 -17.93
C VAL A 6 -5.25 -25.33 -17.80
N LYS A 7 -6.42 -25.15 -18.42
CA LYS A 7 -7.20 -23.91 -18.33
C LYS A 7 -7.68 -23.62 -16.90
N GLU A 8 -8.11 -24.65 -16.18
CA GLU A 8 -8.53 -24.52 -14.77
C GLU A 8 -7.35 -24.11 -13.88
N LYS A 9 -6.19 -24.75 -14.05
CA LYS A 9 -4.97 -24.39 -13.30
C LYS A 9 -4.52 -22.97 -13.63
N TYR A 10 -4.54 -22.58 -14.90
CA TYR A 10 -4.20 -21.22 -15.33
C TYR A 10 -5.12 -20.18 -14.69
N SER A 11 -6.44 -20.40 -14.72
CA SER A 11 -7.41 -19.49 -14.08
C SER A 11 -7.19 -19.36 -12.57
N THR A 12 -6.82 -20.46 -11.90
CA THR A 12 -6.52 -20.43 -10.47
C THR A 12 -5.26 -19.60 -10.18
N ILE A 13 -4.22 -19.75 -10.99
CA ILE A 13 -2.98 -18.97 -10.87
C ILE A 13 -3.26 -17.50 -11.14
N GLU A 14 -3.99 -17.16 -12.20
CA GLU A 14 -4.34 -15.79 -12.55
C GLU A 14 -5.07 -15.07 -11.40
N LYS A 15 -6.05 -15.74 -10.78
CA LYS A 15 -6.76 -15.21 -9.61
C LYS A 15 -5.83 -14.96 -8.43
N ARG A 16 -4.90 -15.88 -8.16
CA ARG A 16 -3.92 -15.71 -7.07
C ARG A 16 -2.99 -14.55 -7.34
N VAL A 17 -2.47 -14.44 -8.57
CA VAL A 17 -1.57 -13.36 -8.99
C VAL A 17 -2.24 -11.99 -8.85
N LYS A 18 -3.50 -11.86 -9.23
CA LYS A 18 -4.26 -10.59 -9.05
C LYS A 18 -4.38 -10.17 -7.58
N ALA A 19 -4.49 -11.13 -6.66
CA ALA A 19 -4.60 -10.89 -5.22
C ALA A 19 -3.25 -10.69 -4.51
N LEU A 20 -2.13 -10.82 -5.21
CA LEU A 20 -0.82 -10.51 -4.64
C LEU A 20 -0.60 -9.00 -4.60
N ILE A 21 0.09 -8.54 -3.55
CA ILE A 21 0.66 -7.20 -3.51
C ILE A 21 1.64 -7.06 -4.66
N GLN A 22 1.40 -6.05 -5.49
CA GLN A 22 2.19 -5.77 -6.69
C GLN A 22 2.46 -4.28 -6.88
N LYS A 23 1.78 -3.42 -6.10
CA LYS A 23 1.98 -1.98 -6.10
C LYS A 23 2.51 -1.59 -4.72
N VAL A 24 3.63 -0.88 -4.71
CA VAL A 24 4.27 -0.40 -3.48
C VAL A 24 4.69 1.05 -3.69
N ALA A 25 4.42 1.90 -2.71
CA ALA A 25 4.95 3.26 -2.65
C ALA A 25 5.30 3.62 -1.22
N ILE A 26 6.24 4.53 -1.05
CA ILE A 26 6.67 5.07 0.24
C ILE A 26 6.74 6.59 0.17
N VAL A 27 6.29 7.24 1.23
CA VAL A 27 6.49 8.67 1.49
C VAL A 27 7.16 8.80 2.85
N ARG A 28 8.24 9.58 2.90
CA ARG A 28 8.95 9.94 4.14
C ARG A 28 8.71 11.40 4.43
N TYR A 29 8.52 11.73 5.70
CA TYR A 29 8.16 13.07 6.11
C TYR A 29 8.55 13.34 7.57
N ARG A 30 8.40 14.61 7.95
CA ARG A 30 8.54 15.08 9.32
C ARG A 30 7.16 15.30 9.91
N ALA A 31 6.75 14.45 10.83
CA ALA A 31 5.47 14.59 11.53
C ALA A 31 5.48 15.68 12.62
N PHE A 32 6.68 16.02 13.14
CA PHE A 32 6.85 17.04 14.19
C PHE A 32 8.08 17.90 13.91
N ASP A 33 7.94 19.22 14.07
CA ASP A 33 9.01 20.20 13.79
C ASP A 33 10.25 20.08 14.69
N ASP A 34 10.09 19.48 15.88
CA ASP A 34 11.14 19.33 16.88
C ASP A 34 12.04 18.09 16.66
N VAL A 35 11.72 17.26 15.66
CA VAL A 35 12.54 16.12 15.25
C VAL A 35 13.39 16.52 14.04
N GLY A 36 14.72 16.46 14.22
CA GLY A 36 15.66 16.60 13.10
C GLY A 36 15.65 15.35 12.22
N SER A 37 15.31 15.49 10.94
CA SER A 37 15.19 14.44 9.89
C SER A 37 13.77 13.92 9.62
N ASP A 38 13.59 13.34 8.43
CA ASP A 38 12.33 12.76 7.96
C ASP A 38 12.26 11.28 8.36
N LEU A 39 12.02 11.07 9.64
CA LEU A 39 11.99 9.74 10.28
C LEU A 39 10.60 9.10 10.29
N SER A 40 9.56 9.89 10.05
CA SER A 40 8.20 9.36 9.88
C SER A 40 8.00 8.89 8.43
N TYR A 41 7.13 7.91 8.25
CA TYR A 41 6.84 7.35 6.94
C TYR A 41 5.44 6.78 6.84
N SER A 42 4.95 6.72 5.61
CA SER A 42 3.77 5.95 5.23
C SER A 42 4.12 5.10 4.01
N ILE A 43 3.75 3.82 4.05
CA ILE A 43 4.02 2.84 2.99
C ILE A 43 2.69 2.20 2.59
N ALA A 44 2.36 2.26 1.30
CA ALA A 44 1.19 1.57 0.75
C ALA A 44 1.61 0.26 0.09
N PHE A 45 0.91 -0.83 0.44
CA PHE A 45 1.02 -2.14 -0.19
C PHE A 45 -0.34 -2.49 -0.79
N LEU A 46 -0.46 -2.51 -2.11
CA LEU A 46 -1.72 -2.79 -2.80
C LEU A 46 -1.59 -3.91 -3.82
N ASP A 47 -2.68 -4.65 -4.00
CA ASP A 47 -2.87 -5.63 -5.05
C ASP A 47 -3.27 -4.98 -6.40
N ASN A 48 -3.62 -5.79 -7.39
CA ASN A 48 -4.03 -5.30 -8.72
C ASN A 48 -5.26 -4.40 -8.65
N ASP A 49 -6.18 -4.71 -7.74
CA ASP A 49 -7.47 -4.05 -7.59
C ASP A 49 -7.41 -2.88 -6.60
N ASN A 50 -6.20 -2.42 -6.25
CA ASN A 50 -5.93 -1.35 -5.30
C ASN A 50 -6.42 -1.64 -3.87
N SER A 51 -6.53 -2.91 -3.50
CA SER A 51 -6.85 -3.34 -2.14
C SER A 51 -5.59 -3.74 -1.39
N GLY A 52 -5.55 -3.49 -0.09
CA GLY A 52 -4.38 -3.79 0.72
C GLY A 52 -4.32 -2.96 1.99
N VAL A 53 -3.14 -2.41 2.28
CA VAL A 53 -2.88 -1.73 3.56
C VAL A 53 -1.90 -0.58 3.40
N ILE A 54 -2.11 0.48 4.18
CA ILE A 54 -1.11 1.52 4.42
C ILE A 54 -0.56 1.32 5.82
N LEU A 55 0.76 1.21 5.94
CA LEU A 55 1.49 1.18 7.20
C LEU A 55 2.11 2.57 7.43
N THR A 56 1.77 3.19 8.55
CA THR A 56 2.29 4.51 8.91
C THR A 56 3.06 4.40 10.22
N SER A 57 4.25 5.01 10.24
CA SER A 57 5.04 5.20 11.44
C SER A 57 5.28 6.67 11.67
N ILE A 58 4.87 7.14 12.84
CA ILE A 58 5.08 8.49 13.32
C ILE A 58 6.18 8.45 14.36
N PHE A 59 7.32 9.08 14.03
CA PHE A 59 8.48 9.13 14.90
C PHE A 59 8.50 10.45 15.66
N GLY A 60 8.31 10.37 16.97
CA GLY A 60 8.50 11.47 17.91
C GLY A 60 9.82 11.35 18.66
N ARG A 61 10.16 12.37 19.45
CA ARG A 61 11.43 12.45 20.17
C ARG A 61 11.66 11.34 21.20
N ASN A 62 10.59 10.94 21.89
CA ASN A 62 10.64 9.96 22.99
C ASN A 62 9.96 8.63 22.63
N GLU A 63 9.06 8.65 21.65
CA GLU A 63 8.27 7.49 21.26
C GLU A 63 8.01 7.49 19.76
N SER A 64 7.80 6.30 19.21
CA SER A 64 7.35 6.11 17.84
C SER A 64 6.11 5.24 17.85
N THR A 65 5.06 5.67 17.15
CA THR A 65 3.84 4.89 17.01
C THR A 65 3.74 4.37 15.59
N THR A 66 3.40 3.10 15.43
CA THR A 66 3.15 2.50 14.12
C THR A 66 1.75 1.89 14.09
N TYR A 67 1.02 2.16 13.03
CA TYR A 67 -0.34 1.67 12.83
C TYR A 67 -0.60 1.39 11.36
N ALA A 68 -1.67 0.64 11.09
CA ALA A 68 -2.03 0.24 9.75
C ALA A 68 -3.50 0.57 9.48
N LYS A 69 -3.78 1.08 8.27
CA LYS A 69 -5.14 1.33 7.78
C LYS A 69 -5.42 0.45 6.56
N PRO A 70 -6.52 -0.33 6.57
CA PRO A 70 -6.90 -1.10 5.40
C PRO A 70 -7.38 -0.20 4.27
N ILE A 71 -7.11 -0.63 3.04
CA ILE A 71 -7.58 -0.02 1.79
C ILE A 71 -8.41 -1.05 1.05
N ASP A 72 -9.61 -0.66 0.63
CA ASP A 72 -10.52 -1.44 -0.19
C ASP A 72 -10.73 -0.68 -1.50
N LYS A 73 -10.19 -1.23 -2.60
CA LYS A 73 -10.29 -0.64 -3.94
C LYS A 73 -9.88 0.83 -4.04
N GLY A 74 -8.76 1.19 -3.40
CA GLY A 74 -8.24 2.55 -3.39
C GLY A 74 -8.96 3.50 -2.41
N ILE A 75 -9.85 2.99 -1.56
CA ILE A 75 -10.61 3.78 -0.59
C ILE A 75 -10.31 3.25 0.81
N SER A 76 -9.96 4.13 1.75
CA SER A 76 -9.89 3.76 3.17
C SER A 76 -11.22 3.99 3.86
N ARG A 77 -11.55 3.13 4.82
CA ARG A 77 -12.69 3.32 5.73
C ARG A 77 -12.38 4.32 6.85
N TYR A 78 -11.10 4.64 7.05
CA TYR A 78 -10.62 5.55 8.06
C TYR A 78 -10.11 6.81 7.38
N ASP A 79 -10.19 7.95 8.07
CA ASP A 79 -9.60 9.18 7.57
C ASP A 79 -8.08 9.00 7.42
N LEU A 80 -7.58 9.40 6.26
CA LEU A 80 -6.16 9.36 5.94
C LEU A 80 -5.54 10.74 6.21
N SER A 81 -4.30 10.76 6.72
CA SER A 81 -3.48 11.98 6.71
C SER A 81 -3.14 12.38 5.27
N ASP A 82 -2.60 13.58 5.08
CA ASP A 82 -2.24 14.04 3.74
C ASP A 82 -1.09 13.22 3.15
N GLU A 83 -0.14 12.77 3.97
CA GLU A 83 0.95 11.88 3.57
C GLU A 83 0.43 10.47 3.24
N GLU A 84 -0.58 9.99 3.96
CA GLU A 84 -1.23 8.71 3.67
C GLU A 84 -2.04 8.75 2.36
N LYS A 85 -2.72 9.87 2.08
CA LYS A 85 -3.37 10.09 0.78
C LYS A 85 -2.34 10.15 -0.34
N GLN A 86 -1.24 10.86 -0.12
CA GLN A 86 -0.17 10.98 -1.10
C GLN A 86 0.46 9.62 -1.43
N VAL A 87 0.78 8.80 -0.43
CA VAL A 87 1.36 7.47 -0.71
C VAL A 87 0.35 6.55 -1.41
N LEU A 88 -0.94 6.66 -1.08
CA LEU A 88 -2.00 5.91 -1.74
C LEU A 88 -2.10 6.28 -3.22
N GLU A 89 -2.14 7.58 -3.52
CA GLU A 89 -2.16 8.10 -4.89
C GLU A 89 -0.91 7.66 -5.68
N ASN A 90 0.28 7.81 -5.09
CA ASN A 90 1.53 7.36 -5.70
C ASN A 90 1.49 5.85 -6.01
N CYS A 91 0.97 5.03 -5.08
CA CYS A 91 0.89 3.58 -5.24
C CYS A 91 -0.09 3.17 -6.36
N ILE A 92 -1.24 3.84 -6.46
CA ILE A 92 -2.23 3.59 -7.51
C ILE A 92 -1.69 4.01 -8.87
N ASN A 93 -0.99 5.14 -8.94
CA ASN A 93 -0.46 5.71 -10.19
C ASN A 93 0.84 5.06 -10.68
N ASN A 94 1.60 4.38 -9.82
CA ASN A 94 2.89 3.74 -10.14
C ASN A 94 2.80 2.63 -11.21
N VAL A 95 1.60 2.18 -11.56
CA VAL A 95 1.40 1.21 -12.67
C VAL A 95 1.62 1.88 -14.04
N ASN A 96 1.62 3.22 -14.13
CA ASN A 96 1.71 3.94 -15.40
C ASN A 96 3.15 4.30 -15.83
N GLU A 97 4.17 4.01 -15.02
CA GLU A 97 5.58 4.37 -15.31
C GLU A 97 6.48 3.18 -15.71
N ASN A 98 5.92 1.97 -15.92
CA ASN A 98 6.67 0.81 -16.43
C ASN A 98 6.12 0.29 -17.76
#